data_AF-A0A0U1D2P5-F1
#
_entry.id   AF-A0A0U1D2P5-F1
#
_cell.length_a   1.000
_cell.length_b   1.000
_cell.length_c   1.000
_cell.angle_alpha   90.00
_cell.angle_beta   90.00
_cell.angle_gamma   90.00
#
_symmetry.space_group_name_H-M   'P 1'
#
loop_
_entity.id
_entity.type
_entity.pdbx_description
1 polymer ?
#
loop_
_entity_poly.entity_id
_entity_poly.type
_entity_poly.pdbx_seq_one_letter_code
_entity_poly.pdbx_strand_id
1 'polypeptide(L)'
;MVRVAVLLSVALAVLTACGGPSNQAGTERPDDAGHVLSQTPLDNLVPELREAGSSAKTITYASRNGVNDAVSHVTGTVFVPKGAPPKGGFPVVVLGHRTGGTSAECAPSLSPDLRGEASTVAALLKAGYVVAVPDYQGLGKHPSPMTTTFIRISTRPPPATT
;
A
#
# COMPACT_ATOMS: atom_id res chain seq x y z
N MET A 1 -71.72 22.14 24.86
CA MET A 1 -72.88 22.38 23.97
C MET A 1 -72.35 22.76 22.59
N VAL A 2 -72.81 22.07 21.54
CA VAL A 2 -72.71 22.39 20.10
C VAL A 2 -71.29 22.27 19.48
N ARG A 3 -70.92 21.15 18.82
CA ARG A 3 -71.22 20.74 17.41
C ARG A 3 -70.66 21.81 16.42
N VAL A 4 -69.83 21.55 15.41
CA VAL A 4 -70.06 20.72 14.21
C VAL A 4 -68.73 20.71 13.43
N ALA A 5 -68.37 19.54 12.90
CA ALA A 5 -67.34 19.31 11.90
C ALA A 5 -67.73 19.85 10.52
N VAL A 6 -66.81 20.43 9.76
CA VAL A 6 -66.88 20.41 8.29
C VAL A 6 -65.50 20.12 7.72
N LEU A 7 -65.41 18.92 7.14
CA LEU A 7 -64.37 18.42 6.26
C LEU A 7 -64.37 19.19 4.94
N LEU A 8 -63.20 19.54 4.38
CA LEU A 8 -62.96 19.53 2.92
C LEU A 8 -61.46 19.59 2.61
N SER A 9 -60.91 18.44 2.22
CA SER A 9 -59.97 18.17 1.13
C SER A 9 -58.82 19.16 0.85
N VAL A 10 -57.57 18.68 0.86
CA VAL A 10 -56.79 18.36 -0.36
C VAL A 10 -55.50 17.64 0.06
N ALA A 11 -55.27 16.50 -0.59
CA ALA A 11 -54.10 15.65 -0.47
C ALA A 11 -52.81 16.37 -0.87
N LEU A 12 -51.73 16.19 -0.09
CA LEU A 12 -50.38 16.39 -0.61
C LEU A 12 -49.39 15.39 -0.01
N ALA A 13 -49.13 14.36 -0.82
CA ALA A 13 -47.93 13.53 -0.94
C ALA A 13 -47.11 13.24 0.34
N VAL A 14 -47.26 12.01 0.82
CA VAL A 14 -46.27 11.33 1.66
C VAL A 14 -45.00 11.13 0.84
N LEU A 15 -43.99 12.00 1.00
CA LEU A 15 -42.63 11.69 0.56
C LEU A 15 -41.98 10.80 1.61
N THR A 16 -42.19 9.49 1.48
CA THR A 16 -41.29 8.47 2.00
C THR A 16 -39.93 8.62 1.31
N ALA A 17 -39.07 9.47 1.86
CA ALA A 17 -37.66 9.49 1.52
C ALA A 17 -37.01 8.22 2.07
N CYS A 18 -36.84 7.21 1.20
CA CYS A 18 -35.98 6.07 1.45
C CYS A 18 -34.53 6.56 1.54
N GLY A 19 -34.11 7.03 2.71
CA GLY A 19 -32.71 7.20 3.06
C GLY A 19 -32.07 5.84 3.33
N GLY A 20 -31.88 5.05 2.26
CA GLY A 20 -31.01 3.88 2.33
C GLY A 20 -29.56 4.34 2.55
N PRO A 21 -28.74 3.63 3.34
CA PRO A 21 -27.33 3.95 3.44
C PRO A 21 -26.73 3.81 2.05
N SER A 22 -26.30 4.94 1.48
CA SER A 22 -25.45 4.93 0.29
C SER A 22 -24.15 4.25 0.68
N ASN A 23 -24.07 2.96 0.40
CA ASN A 23 -22.84 2.21 0.43
C ASN A 23 -22.03 2.68 -0.79
N GLN A 24 -21.44 3.87 -0.66
CA GLN A 24 -20.41 4.35 -1.58
C GLN A 24 -19.18 3.51 -1.27
N ALA A 25 -19.18 2.27 -1.76
CA ALA A 25 -17.93 1.61 -2.12
C ALA A 25 -17.30 2.52 -3.17
N GLY A 26 -16.41 3.41 -2.73
CA GLY A 26 -15.68 4.29 -3.62
C GLY A 26 -15.07 3.45 -4.73
N THR A 27 -15.19 3.93 -5.97
CA THR A 27 -14.50 3.29 -7.10
C THR A 27 -13.00 3.43 -6.86
N GLU A 28 -12.39 2.42 -6.25
CA GLU A 28 -10.96 2.37 -5.99
C GLU A 28 -10.21 2.50 -7.31
N ARG A 29 -9.42 3.56 -7.45
CA ARG A 29 -8.63 3.86 -8.64
C ARG A 29 -7.26 3.18 -8.52
N PRO A 30 -6.64 2.74 -9.63
CA PRO A 30 -5.31 2.15 -9.59
C PRO A 30 -4.24 2.99 -8.87
N ASP A 31 -4.39 4.30 -8.84
CA ASP A 31 -3.44 5.25 -8.22
C ASP A 31 -3.84 5.64 -6.78
N ASP A 32 -4.90 5.04 -6.23
CA ASP A 32 -5.27 5.24 -4.83
C ASP A 32 -4.24 4.57 -3.92
N ALA A 33 -3.86 5.25 -2.84
CA ALA A 33 -2.82 4.76 -1.93
C ALA A 33 -3.21 3.39 -1.34
N GLY A 34 -2.30 2.43 -1.43
CA GLY A 34 -2.50 1.04 -1.01
C GLY A 34 -2.91 0.11 -2.15
N HIS A 35 -3.25 0.62 -3.34
CA HIS A 35 -3.63 -0.22 -4.47
C HIS A 35 -2.41 -0.95 -5.06
N VAL A 36 -2.53 -2.26 -5.26
CA VAL A 36 -1.45 -3.08 -5.83
C VAL A 36 -1.50 -3.02 -7.36
N LEU A 37 -0.45 -2.48 -7.96
CA LEU A 37 -0.31 -2.29 -9.40
C LEU A 37 0.22 -3.54 -10.12
N SER A 38 1.15 -4.26 -9.48
CA SER A 38 1.72 -5.48 -10.04
C SER A 38 2.27 -6.40 -8.95
N GLN A 39 2.36 -7.69 -9.27
CA GLN A 39 2.94 -8.71 -8.40
C GLN A 39 3.80 -9.66 -9.22
N THR A 40 4.93 -10.09 -8.68
CA THR A 40 5.81 -11.08 -9.31
C THR A 40 6.27 -12.07 -8.25
N PRO A 41 6.33 -13.39 -8.56
CA PRO A 41 6.92 -14.37 -7.64
C PRO A 41 8.33 -13.95 -7.18
N LEU A 42 8.63 -14.17 -5.91
CA LEU A 42 9.93 -13.89 -5.32
C LEU A 42 10.63 -15.21 -4.98
N ASP A 43 11.47 -15.68 -5.91
CA ASP A 43 12.12 -16.99 -5.79
C ASP A 43 13.57 -16.90 -5.29
N ASN A 44 14.25 -15.76 -5.45
CA ASN A 44 15.64 -15.59 -5.03
C ASN A 44 15.76 -15.32 -3.52
N LEU A 45 15.31 -16.25 -2.70
CA LEU A 45 15.30 -16.15 -1.23
C LEU A 45 16.27 -17.14 -0.60
N VAL A 46 16.81 -16.78 0.57
CA VAL A 46 17.55 -17.73 1.42
C VAL A 46 16.65 -18.89 1.87
N PRO A 47 17.21 -20.09 2.14
CA PRO A 47 16.44 -21.28 2.52
C PRO A 47 15.49 -21.06 3.68
N GLU A 48 15.91 -20.31 4.71
CA GLU A 48 15.10 -20.01 5.89
C GLU A 48 13.72 -19.42 5.53
N LEU A 49 13.67 -18.47 4.60
CA LEU A 49 12.42 -17.85 4.16
C LEU A 49 11.59 -18.78 3.27
N ARG A 50 12.25 -19.52 2.37
CA ARG A 50 11.59 -20.51 1.50
C ARG A 50 10.94 -21.63 2.32
N GLU A 51 11.55 -22.01 3.43
CA GLU A 51 11.05 -23.05 4.32
C GLU A 51 9.98 -22.54 5.28
N ALA A 52 10.02 -21.26 5.67
CA ALA A 52 9.02 -20.68 6.58
C ALA A 52 7.71 -20.31 5.87
N GLY A 53 7.77 -19.83 4.63
CA GLY A 53 6.60 -19.38 3.86
C GLY A 53 6.00 -20.46 2.94
N SER A 54 4.73 -20.26 2.57
CA SER A 54 4.08 -21.01 1.47
C SER A 54 4.26 -20.33 0.13
N SER A 55 4.37 -18.99 0.11
CA SER A 55 4.67 -18.20 -1.08
C SER A 55 5.27 -16.85 -0.69
N ALA A 56 6.01 -16.26 -1.63
CA ALA A 56 6.56 -14.92 -1.51
C ALA A 56 6.40 -14.19 -2.85
N LYS A 57 6.12 -12.89 -2.78
CA LYS A 57 5.96 -12.03 -3.95
C LYS A 57 6.64 -10.70 -3.75
N THR A 58 7.22 -10.14 -4.80
CA THR A 58 7.49 -8.70 -4.89
C THR A 58 6.24 -8.03 -5.45
N ILE A 59 5.85 -6.91 -4.86
CA ILE A 59 4.71 -6.11 -5.29
C ILE A 59 5.16 -4.70 -5.67
N THR A 60 4.46 -4.08 -6.62
CA THR A 60 4.48 -2.63 -6.84
C THR A 60 3.11 -2.09 -6.46
N TYR A 61 3.04 -0.99 -5.70
CA TYR A 61 1.78 -0.42 -5.25
C TYR A 61 1.81 1.11 -5.26
N ALA A 62 0.64 1.71 -5.41
CA ALA A 62 0.45 3.14 -5.32
C ALA A 62 0.54 3.61 -3.86
N SER A 63 1.21 4.72 -3.64
CA SER A 63 1.46 5.34 -2.35
C SER A 63 1.47 6.87 -2.51
N ARG A 64 1.78 7.58 -1.43
CA ARG A 64 1.86 9.03 -1.40
C ARG A 64 3.28 9.49 -1.11
N ASN A 65 3.72 10.50 -1.84
CA ASN A 65 5.01 11.12 -1.64
C ASN A 65 5.04 11.88 -0.31
N GLY A 66 6.02 11.58 0.55
CA GLY A 66 6.13 12.25 1.86
C GLY A 66 6.42 13.77 1.81
N VAL A 67 6.81 14.32 0.65
CA VAL A 67 7.18 15.74 0.49
C VAL A 67 6.02 16.60 0.02
N ASN A 68 5.26 16.12 -0.96
CA ASN A 68 4.23 16.92 -1.65
C ASN A 68 2.90 16.19 -1.81
N ASP A 69 2.76 15.02 -1.17
CA ASP A 69 1.59 14.15 -1.28
C ASP A 69 1.24 13.76 -2.73
N ALA A 70 2.14 13.88 -3.71
CA ALA A 70 1.87 13.36 -5.05
C ALA A 70 1.77 11.82 -5.03
N VAL A 71 1.06 11.22 -5.99
CA VAL A 71 1.08 9.77 -6.18
C VAL A 71 2.53 9.31 -6.42
N SER A 72 2.94 8.27 -5.71
CA SER A 72 4.22 7.60 -5.88
C SER A 72 4.01 6.11 -6.05
N HIS A 73 4.83 5.45 -6.87
CA HIS A 73 4.83 4.00 -7.00
C HIS A 73 6.04 3.44 -6.30
N VAL A 74 5.79 2.55 -5.34
CA VAL A 74 6.82 1.95 -4.49
C VAL A 74 6.71 0.43 -4.56
N THR A 75 7.80 -0.24 -4.20
CA THR A 75 7.85 -1.71 -4.18
C THR A 75 7.88 -2.25 -2.76
N GLY A 76 7.75 -3.56 -2.63
CA GLY A 76 7.90 -4.26 -1.37
C GLY A 76 7.78 -5.76 -1.58
N THR A 77 7.97 -6.53 -0.52
CA THR A 77 7.78 -7.99 -0.55
C THR A 77 6.66 -8.39 0.39
N VAL A 78 5.91 -9.44 0.01
CA VAL A 78 4.85 -10.03 0.82
C VAL A 78 5.08 -11.52 0.91
N PHE A 79 5.04 -12.05 2.14
CA PHE A 79 5.22 -13.46 2.46
C PHE A 79 3.96 -14.01 3.08
N VAL A 80 3.54 -15.19 2.63
CA VAL A 80 2.38 -15.91 3.16
C VAL A 80 2.87 -17.08 4.00
N PRO A 81 2.37 -17.28 5.23
CA PRO A 81 2.80 -18.39 6.08
C PRO A 81 2.30 -19.74 5.53
N LYS A 82 2.87 -20.83 6.03
CA LYS A 82 2.34 -22.18 5.78
C LYS A 82 1.12 -22.46 6.66
N GLY A 83 0.29 -23.42 6.24
CA GLY A 83 -0.91 -23.85 6.98
C GLY A 83 -2.20 -23.25 6.44
N ALA A 84 -3.32 -23.61 7.09
CA ALA A 84 -4.63 -23.10 6.73
C ALA A 84 -4.89 -21.74 7.41
N PRO A 85 -5.46 -20.76 6.70
CA PRO A 85 -5.82 -19.48 7.32
C PRO A 85 -6.90 -19.67 8.41
N PRO A 86 -6.79 -18.97 9.55
CA PRO A 86 -7.85 -18.91 10.55
C PRO A 86 -9.16 -18.35 9.97
N LYS A 87 -10.26 -18.48 10.73
CA LYS A 87 -11.53 -17.80 10.42
C LYS A 87 -11.28 -16.29 10.38
N GLY A 88 -11.44 -15.68 9.22
CA GLY A 88 -11.14 -14.25 8.98
C GLY A 88 -9.81 -13.99 8.25
N GLY A 89 -9.04 -15.02 7.91
CA GLY A 89 -7.76 -14.90 7.21
C GLY A 89 -6.56 -14.89 8.13
N PHE A 90 -5.36 -14.85 7.54
CA PHE A 90 -4.14 -14.65 8.32
C PHE A 90 -4.07 -13.22 8.85
N PRO A 91 -3.63 -13.00 10.10
CA PRO A 91 -3.26 -11.66 10.55
C PRO A 91 -2.06 -11.14 9.72
N VAL A 92 -2.02 -9.83 9.49
CA VAL A 92 -0.99 -9.17 8.68
C VAL A 92 -0.07 -8.33 9.56
N VAL A 93 1.24 -8.44 9.35
CA VAL A 93 2.26 -7.57 9.96
C VAL A 93 3.01 -6.83 8.85
N VAL A 94 3.15 -5.53 9.01
CA VAL A 94 4.06 -4.71 8.18
C VAL A 94 5.35 -4.51 8.96
N LEU A 95 6.44 -5.11 8.48
CA LEU A 95 7.76 -4.99 9.09
C LEU A 95 8.54 -3.87 8.41
N GLY A 96 8.72 -2.76 9.12
CA GLY A 96 9.65 -1.70 8.69
C GLY A 96 11.10 -2.18 8.81
N HIS A 97 11.81 -2.21 7.70
CA HIS A 97 13.21 -2.63 7.67
C HIS A 97 14.15 -1.58 8.31
N ARG A 98 15.31 -2.03 8.79
CA ARG A 98 16.38 -1.16 9.28
C ARG A 98 16.93 -0.25 8.17
N THR A 99 17.60 0.84 8.56
CA THR A 99 18.24 1.76 7.61
C THR A 99 19.26 1.02 6.73
N GLY A 100 19.00 0.96 5.42
CA GLY A 100 19.87 0.31 4.44
C GLY A 100 20.66 1.28 3.54
N GLY A 101 20.31 2.58 3.55
CA GLY A 101 20.85 3.61 2.65
C GLY A 101 19.74 4.36 1.91
N THR A 102 20.11 5.20 0.94
CA THR A 102 19.19 6.05 0.17
C THR A 102 19.17 5.75 -1.32
N SER A 103 19.95 4.78 -1.80
CA SER A 103 19.99 4.39 -3.20
C SER A 103 19.04 3.22 -3.48
N ALA A 104 18.59 3.09 -4.73
CA ALA A 104 17.59 2.11 -5.13
C ALA A 104 17.95 0.67 -4.72
N GLU A 105 19.23 0.31 -4.86
CA GLU A 105 19.76 -1.01 -4.52
C GLU A 105 19.69 -1.35 -3.03
N CYS A 106 19.48 -0.37 -2.14
CA CYS A 106 19.35 -0.59 -0.71
C CYS A 106 18.00 -1.24 -0.31
N ALA A 107 17.05 -1.40 -1.24
CA ALA A 107 15.79 -2.07 -0.98
C ALA A 107 15.96 -3.52 -0.47
N PRO A 108 15.25 -3.91 0.60
CA PRO A 108 15.15 -5.31 1.02
C PRO A 108 14.63 -6.23 -0.11
N SER A 109 13.70 -5.76 -0.94
CA SER A 109 13.12 -6.58 -2.03
C SER A 109 14.11 -7.05 -3.08
N LEU A 110 15.31 -6.46 -3.13
CA LEU A 110 16.38 -6.81 -4.05
C LEU A 110 17.41 -7.77 -3.44
N SER A 111 17.30 -8.09 -2.14
CA SER A 111 18.25 -8.95 -1.42
C SER A 111 17.64 -10.28 -1.02
N PRO A 112 18.32 -11.43 -1.23
CA PRO A 112 17.78 -12.74 -0.85
C PRO A 112 17.47 -12.93 0.63
N ASP A 113 18.17 -12.21 1.49
CA ASP A 113 18.04 -12.21 2.95
C ASP A 113 17.30 -10.98 3.50
N LEU A 114 16.69 -10.19 2.60
CA LEU A 114 16.01 -8.94 2.93
C LEU A 114 16.91 -7.93 3.67
N ARG A 115 18.20 -7.91 3.34
CA ARG A 115 19.20 -7.04 3.99
C ARG A 115 19.33 -7.29 5.49
N GLY A 116 19.17 -8.55 5.90
CA GLY A 116 19.32 -9.01 7.29
C GLY A 116 18.01 -9.20 8.06
N GLU A 117 16.85 -9.00 7.42
CA GLU A 117 15.53 -9.16 8.08
C GLU A 117 14.95 -10.57 7.97
N ALA A 118 15.63 -11.50 7.30
CA ALA A 118 15.13 -12.85 7.03
C ALA A 118 14.68 -13.60 8.29
N SER A 119 15.44 -13.53 9.38
CA SER A 119 15.12 -14.24 10.63
C SER A 119 13.86 -13.71 11.31
N THR A 120 13.68 -12.39 11.32
CA THR A 120 12.47 -11.73 11.85
C THR A 120 11.25 -12.14 11.03
N VAL A 121 11.36 -12.09 9.69
CA VAL A 121 10.27 -12.49 8.79
C VAL A 121 9.94 -13.98 8.96
N ALA A 122 10.94 -14.85 9.05
CA ALA A 122 10.73 -16.28 9.26
C ALA A 122 10.04 -16.59 10.60
N ALA A 123 10.40 -15.87 11.67
CA ALA A 123 9.74 -16.01 12.97
C ALA A 123 8.26 -15.60 12.92
N LEU A 124 7.94 -14.49 12.24
CA LEU A 124 6.55 -14.04 12.04
C LEU A 124 5.74 -15.01 11.19
N LEU A 125 6.33 -15.56 10.12
CA LEU A 125 5.68 -16.59 9.29
C LEU A 125 5.37 -17.85 10.09
N LYS A 126 6.32 -18.32 10.91
CA LYS A 126 6.12 -19.46 11.81
C LYS A 126 5.05 -19.20 12.88
N ALA A 127 4.84 -17.93 13.26
CA ALA A 127 3.77 -17.52 14.14
C ALA A 127 2.42 -17.32 13.43
N GLY A 128 2.33 -17.56 12.12
CA GLY A 128 1.08 -17.55 11.35
C GLY A 128 0.68 -16.18 10.78
N TYR A 129 1.62 -15.25 10.65
CA TYR A 129 1.36 -13.93 10.07
C TYR A 129 1.71 -13.88 8.58
N VAL A 130 0.88 -13.20 7.78
CA VAL A 130 1.34 -12.64 6.51
C VAL A 130 2.25 -11.47 6.83
N VAL A 131 3.42 -11.41 6.19
CA VAL A 131 4.42 -10.38 6.47
C VAL A 131 4.65 -9.55 5.22
N ALA A 132 4.45 -8.25 5.32
CA ALA A 132 4.82 -7.29 4.29
C ALA A 132 6.09 -6.54 4.72
N VAL A 133 7.10 -6.48 3.85
CA VAL A 133 8.32 -5.68 4.02
C VAL A 133 8.34 -4.63 2.91
N PRO A 134 7.91 -3.38 3.18
CA PRO A 134 7.87 -2.34 2.16
C PRO A 134 9.29 -1.87 1.83
N ASP A 135 9.54 -1.52 0.57
CA ASP A 135 10.68 -0.68 0.24
C ASP A 135 10.25 0.77 0.42
N TYR A 136 10.98 1.55 1.22
CA TYR A 136 10.67 2.96 1.40
C TYR A 136 10.78 3.74 0.08
N GLN A 137 10.12 4.90 0.02
CA GLN A 137 10.12 5.76 -1.16
C GLN A 137 11.55 6.03 -1.66
N GLY A 138 11.77 5.82 -2.97
CA GLY A 138 13.08 5.99 -3.60
C GLY A 138 13.96 4.74 -3.57
N LEU A 139 13.54 3.67 -2.89
CA LEU A 139 14.20 2.36 -2.93
C LEU A 139 13.54 1.44 -3.98
N GLY A 140 14.24 0.35 -4.31
CA GLY A 140 13.67 -0.76 -5.07
C GLY A 140 13.64 -0.52 -6.58
N LYS A 141 12.85 -1.34 -7.27
CA LYS A 141 12.70 -1.18 -8.71
C LYS A 141 11.68 -0.08 -8.98
N HIS A 142 12.14 1.01 -9.57
CA HIS A 142 11.23 2.01 -10.10
C HIS A 142 10.59 1.47 -11.39
N PRO A 143 9.26 1.55 -11.57
CA PRO A 143 8.70 1.45 -12.89
C PRO A 143 9.29 2.60 -13.72
N SER A 144 10.22 2.28 -14.62
CA SER A 144 10.96 3.27 -15.40
C SER A 144 10.06 3.85 -16.52
N PRO A 145 10.23 5.13 -16.93
CA PRO A 145 11.22 6.10 -16.47
C PRO A 145 10.55 7.31 -15.82
N MET A 146 10.58 7.40 -14.48
CA MET A 146 10.81 8.73 -13.92
C MET A 146 12.27 9.04 -14.17
N THR A 147 12.50 10.01 -15.05
CA THR A 147 13.79 10.67 -15.23
C THR A 147 14.52 10.74 -13.91
N THR A 148 15.75 10.24 -13.90
CA THR A 148 16.73 10.53 -12.87
C THR A 148 16.93 12.05 -12.83
N THR A 149 16.02 12.79 -12.20
CA THR A 149 16.31 14.09 -11.64
C THR A 149 17.13 13.80 -10.40
N PHE A 150 18.42 13.51 -10.62
CA PHE A 150 19.41 13.97 -9.66
C PHE A 150 19.05 15.43 -9.40
N ILE A 151 18.94 15.80 -8.14
CA ILE A 151 18.98 17.20 -7.72
C ILE A 151 20.27 17.76 -8.32
N ARG A 152 20.17 18.38 -9.51
CA ARG A 152 21.25 19.15 -10.08
C ARG A 152 21.24 20.42 -9.24
N ILE A 153 22.09 20.46 -8.22
CA ILE A 153 22.41 21.72 -7.55
C ILE A 153 23.01 22.61 -8.65
N SER A 154 22.16 23.42 -9.26
CA SER A 154 22.55 24.38 -10.27
C SER A 154 23.27 25.50 -9.55
N THR A 155 24.58 25.38 -9.42
CA THR A 155 25.42 26.53 -9.07
C THR A 155 25.36 27.49 -10.25
N ARG A 156 24.48 28.48 -10.17
CA ARG A 156 24.47 29.61 -11.10
C ARG A 156 25.86 30.26 -11.07
N PRO A 157 26.59 30.36 -12.20
CA PRO A 157 27.85 31.08 -12.21
C PRO A 157 27.60 32.57 -11.92
N PRO A 158 28.52 33.28 -11.24
CA PRO A 158 28.36 34.69 -10.94
C PRO A 158 28.28 35.50 -12.24
N PRO A 159 27.54 36.63 -12.25
CA PRO A 159 27.43 37.48 -13.42
C PRO A 159 28.82 38.02 -13.80
N ALA A 160 29.15 37.96 -15.09
CA ALA A 160 30.35 38.60 -15.62
C ALA A 160 30.22 40.11 -15.44
N THR A 161 31.12 40.69 -14.64
CA THR A 161 31.32 42.14 -14.56
C THR A 161 31.92 42.61 -15.89
N THR A 162 31.18 43.45 -16.61
CA THR A 162 31.72 44.34 -17.65
C THR A 162 32.33 45.57 -17.03
#